data_AF-A0A9X1KQE0-F1
#
_entry.id   AF-A0A9X1KQE0-F1
#
_cell.length_a   1.000
_cell.length_b   1.000
_cell.length_c   1.000
_cell.angle_alpha   90.00
_cell.angle_beta   90.00
_cell.angle_gamma   90.00
#
_symmetry.space_group_name_H-M   'P 1'
#
loop_
_entity.id
_entity.type
_entity.pdbx_description
1 polymer ?
#
loop_
_entity_poly.entity_id
_entity_poly.type
_entity_poly.pdbx_seq_one_letter_code
_entity_poly.pdbx_strand_id
1 'polypeptide(L)'
;MGTKSGAYQDVYVKRDDAMVSLKNDVTDFCEKYIKPVHPKNWDWSIRDFDNPENDPTDAEARAIANVVFKDLNDKKHTDVDLSTMNNVHAIKAYLDPKSKHEAFNMEEFAFALKVELEHGKIKDVNVTNNHPFLTAMIALAHMTESLTYYKRLKVMEAEGEIYEILRKLEHSTTEKEKWHEELIKAEQELKEAKAGLAERLEKMDDIPVLKIIGD
;
A
#
# COMPACT_ATOMS: atom_id res chain seq x y z
N MET A 1 31.40 -17.83 20.76
CA MET A 1 31.85 -16.74 19.86
C MET A 1 30.65 -16.35 19.01
N GLY A 2 30.34 -15.06 18.98
CA GLY A 2 28.99 -14.52 18.76
C GLY A 2 28.37 -14.79 17.40
N THR A 3 27.05 -14.99 17.42
CA THR A 3 26.18 -14.86 16.27
C THR A 3 26.35 -13.44 15.72
N LYS A 4 26.88 -13.32 14.49
CA LYS A 4 26.91 -12.04 13.80
C LYS A 4 25.46 -11.64 13.51
N SER A 5 24.91 -10.79 14.37
CA SER A 5 23.67 -10.06 14.09
C SER A 5 23.91 -9.13 12.91
N GLY A 6 23.02 -9.18 11.92
CA GLY A 6 22.91 -8.14 10.90
C GLY A 6 23.62 -8.48 9.60
N ALA A 7 22.88 -9.14 8.72
CA ALA A 7 23.08 -8.96 7.28
C ALA A 7 21.78 -8.35 6.74
N TYR A 8 21.59 -7.04 6.95
CA TYR A 8 20.91 -6.29 5.91
C TYR A 8 21.83 -6.38 4.69
N GLN A 9 21.33 -6.80 3.52
CA GLN A 9 21.95 -6.29 2.31
C GLN A 9 21.48 -4.85 2.23
N ASP A 10 22.32 -3.90 2.65
CA ASP A 10 22.10 -2.51 2.29
C ASP A 10 22.02 -2.47 0.77
N VAL A 11 20.81 -2.28 0.24
CA VAL A 11 20.60 -2.03 -1.18
C VAL A 11 21.07 -0.61 -1.40
N TYR A 12 22.04 -0.42 -2.28
CA TYR A 12 22.54 0.91 -2.61
C TYR A 12 21.91 1.35 -3.92
N VAL A 13 21.27 2.52 -3.92
CA VAL A 13 20.80 3.18 -5.14
C VAL A 13 21.83 4.24 -5.52
N LYS A 14 22.19 4.30 -6.81
CA LYS A 14 23.09 5.34 -7.33
C LYS A 14 22.26 6.58 -7.64
N ARG A 15 22.49 7.68 -6.90
CA ARG A 15 21.89 8.99 -7.16
C ARG A 15 23.00 10.00 -7.34
N ASP A 16 23.01 10.74 -8.46
CA ASP A 16 24.02 11.76 -8.77
C ASP A 16 25.48 11.30 -8.54
N ASP A 17 25.81 10.08 -8.99
CA ASP A 17 27.12 9.43 -8.81
C ASP A 17 27.54 9.04 -7.38
N ALA A 18 26.66 9.21 -6.39
CA ALA A 18 26.84 8.72 -5.02
C ALA A 18 26.06 7.41 -4.77
N MET A 19 26.65 6.51 -3.97
CA MET A 19 25.97 5.31 -3.47
C MET A 19 25.23 5.67 -2.18
N VAL A 20 23.90 5.59 -2.20
CA VAL A 20 23.05 5.87 -1.02
C VAL A 20 22.48 4.55 -0.51
N SER A 21 22.67 4.23 0.76
CA SER A 21 22.00 3.08 1.39
C SER A 21 20.50 3.35 1.44
N LEU A 22 19.71 2.38 0.96
CA LEU A 22 18.25 2.45 0.99
C LEU A 22 17.71 2.65 2.41
N LYS A 23 18.42 2.17 3.44
CA LYS A 23 18.03 2.40 4.84
C LYS A 23 18.12 3.87 5.24
N ASN A 24 19.21 4.54 4.89
CA ASN A 24 19.35 5.98 5.19
C ASN A 24 18.36 6.79 4.35
N ASP A 25 18.10 6.37 3.11
CA ASP A 25 17.11 6.98 2.23
C ASP A 25 15.68 6.89 2.80
N VAL A 26 15.31 5.77 3.45
CA VAL A 26 14.02 5.63 4.15
C VAL A 26 13.86 6.71 5.21
N THR A 27 14.84 6.85 6.11
CA THR A 27 14.77 7.84 7.20
C THR A 27 14.77 9.26 6.65
N ASP A 28 15.58 9.57 5.63
CA ASP A 28 15.62 10.89 5.00
C ASP A 28 14.29 11.25 4.33
N PHE A 29 13.67 10.30 3.63
CA PHE A 29 12.33 10.46 3.05
C PHE A 29 11.29 10.70 4.14
N CYS A 30 11.31 9.86 5.19
CA CYS A 30 10.40 9.94 6.32
C CYS A 30 10.53 11.27 7.07
N GLU A 31 11.75 11.73 7.36
CA GLU A 31 12.01 13.01 8.03
C GLU A 31 11.48 14.19 7.19
N LYS A 32 11.63 14.12 5.86
CA LYS A 32 11.22 15.17 4.94
C LYS A 32 9.71 15.23 4.70
N TYR A 33 9.05 14.08 4.52
CA TYR A 33 7.66 14.03 4.02
C TYR A 33 6.66 13.45 5.02
N ILE A 34 7.07 12.51 5.88
CA ILE A 34 6.18 11.79 6.79
C ILE A 34 6.11 12.49 8.15
N LYS A 35 7.26 12.86 8.74
CA LYS A 35 7.34 13.52 10.04
C LYS A 35 6.53 14.81 10.17
N PRO A 36 6.45 15.69 9.14
CA PRO A 36 5.62 16.89 9.23
C PRO A 36 4.12 16.62 9.40
N VAL A 37 3.64 15.45 8.94
CA VAL A 37 2.23 15.08 8.98
C VAL A 37 1.90 14.04 10.05
N HIS A 38 2.88 13.25 10.50
CA HIS A 38 2.68 12.19 11.49
C HIS A 38 3.86 12.07 12.50
N PRO A 39 4.05 13.03 13.42
CA PRO A 39 5.31 13.20 14.16
C PRO A 39 5.66 12.12 15.19
N LYS A 40 4.74 11.21 15.56
CA LYS A 40 4.99 10.19 16.60
C LYS A 40 5.51 8.87 16.04
N ASN A 41 5.07 8.46 14.84
CA ASN A 41 5.37 7.16 14.23
C ASN A 41 5.90 7.30 12.79
N TRP A 42 6.63 8.40 12.53
CA TRP A 42 7.04 8.80 11.19
C TRP A 42 8.16 7.95 10.57
N ASP A 43 8.99 7.28 11.39
CA ASP A 43 10.16 6.53 10.91
C ASP A 43 9.77 5.11 10.51
N TRP A 44 9.60 4.89 9.21
CA TRP A 44 9.21 3.58 8.66
C TRP A 44 10.36 2.56 8.69
N SER A 45 11.61 3.00 8.92
CA SER A 45 12.78 2.11 8.97
C SER A 45 12.80 1.19 10.20
N ILE A 46 12.03 1.53 11.24
CA ILE A 46 11.92 0.81 12.52
C ILE A 46 10.46 0.49 12.86
N ARG A 47 9.61 0.38 11.83
CA ARG A 47 8.17 0.16 11.97
C ARG A 47 7.87 -1.13 12.75
N ASP A 48 7.04 -1.00 13.78
CA ASP A 48 6.45 -2.14 14.51
C ASP A 48 5.10 -2.47 13.88
N PHE A 49 5.04 -3.61 13.18
CA PHE A 49 3.85 -4.05 12.44
C PHE A 49 2.73 -4.61 13.33
N ASP A 50 3.02 -4.85 14.61
CA ASP A 50 2.02 -5.35 15.57
C ASP A 50 1.25 -4.20 16.25
N ASN A 51 1.67 -2.95 16.04
CA ASN A 51 1.02 -1.76 16.55
C ASN A 51 0.21 -1.04 15.45
N PRO A 52 -1.13 -1.06 15.49
CA PRO A 52 -1.98 -0.40 14.49
C PRO A 52 -1.77 1.12 14.36
N GLU A 53 -1.22 1.79 15.38
CA GLU A 53 -0.86 3.21 15.31
C GLU A 53 0.30 3.47 14.33
N ASN A 54 0.97 2.41 13.88
CA ASN A 54 1.96 2.43 12.82
C ASN A 54 1.39 2.09 11.45
N ASP A 55 0.09 1.89 11.28
CA ASP A 55 -0.48 1.77 9.93
C ASP A 55 -0.33 3.10 9.16
N PRO A 56 -0.16 3.07 7.83
CA PRO A 56 -0.18 4.28 7.02
C PRO A 56 -1.45 5.09 7.27
N THR A 57 -1.30 6.37 7.58
CA THR A 57 -2.44 7.28 7.74
C THR A 57 -2.79 7.96 6.42
N ASP A 58 -4.02 8.48 6.30
CA ASP A 58 -4.44 9.27 5.14
C ASP A 58 -3.51 10.48 4.90
N ALA A 59 -2.94 11.05 5.95
CA ALA A 59 -2.02 12.18 5.86
C ALA A 59 -0.65 11.76 5.29
N GLU A 60 -0.15 10.59 5.69
CA GLU A 60 1.07 10.00 5.13
C GLU A 60 0.87 9.60 3.66
N ALA A 61 -0.24 8.92 3.37
CA ALA A 61 -0.63 8.55 2.01
C ALA A 61 -0.71 9.78 1.11
N ARG A 62 -1.30 10.87 1.60
CA ARG A 62 -1.36 12.17 0.91
C ARG A 62 -0.01 12.82 0.72
N ALA A 63 0.89 12.76 1.70
CA ALA A 63 2.25 13.27 1.56
C ALA A 63 2.99 12.53 0.43
N ILE A 64 2.87 11.20 0.39
CA ILE A 64 3.48 10.36 -0.66
C ILE A 64 2.82 10.61 -2.02
N ALA A 65 1.48 10.66 -2.07
CA ALA A 65 0.71 10.96 -3.27
C ALA A 65 1.11 12.30 -3.89
N ASN A 66 1.32 13.34 -3.07
CA ASN A 66 1.77 14.65 -3.55
C ASN A 66 3.17 14.60 -4.17
N VAL A 67 4.08 13.77 -3.66
CA VAL A 67 5.40 13.56 -4.28
C VAL A 67 5.23 12.95 -5.68
N VAL A 68 4.44 11.88 -5.80
CA VAL A 68 4.16 11.21 -7.08
C VAL A 68 3.42 12.13 -8.05
N PHE A 69 2.36 12.81 -7.59
CA PHE A 69 1.55 13.70 -8.42
C PHE A 69 2.38 14.86 -8.97
N LYS A 70 3.28 15.43 -8.16
CA LYS A 70 4.20 16.48 -8.61
C LYS A 70 5.15 15.93 -9.68
N ASP A 71 5.75 14.78 -9.44
CA ASP A 71 6.65 14.10 -10.37
C ASP A 71 5.98 13.88 -11.75
N LEU A 72 4.77 13.32 -11.77
CA LEU A 72 3.98 13.08 -12.98
C LEU A 72 3.53 14.36 -13.72
N ASN A 73 3.64 15.53 -13.10
CA ASN A 73 3.28 16.83 -13.67
C ASN A 73 4.50 17.67 -14.08
N ASP A 74 5.66 17.46 -13.47
CA ASP A 74 6.87 18.21 -13.77
C ASP A 74 7.46 17.76 -15.11
N LYS A 75 7.77 18.73 -15.98
CA LYS A 75 8.42 18.48 -17.29
C LYS A 75 9.95 18.42 -17.21
N LYS A 76 10.50 18.54 -16.01
CA LYS A 76 11.95 18.46 -15.76
C LYS A 76 12.29 17.02 -15.42
N HIS A 77 13.49 16.59 -15.76
CA HIS A 77 14.03 15.31 -15.29
C HIS A 77 13.95 15.31 -13.75
N THR A 78 13.00 14.55 -13.22
CA THR A 78 12.95 14.22 -11.81
C THR A 78 13.86 13.03 -11.55
N ASP A 79 14.13 12.73 -10.28
CA ASP A 79 14.98 11.61 -9.88
C ASP A 79 14.42 10.25 -10.31
N VAL A 80 13.14 10.18 -10.68
CA VAL A 80 12.43 8.97 -11.12
C VAL A 80 11.62 9.27 -12.38
N ASP A 81 11.89 8.58 -13.48
CA ASP A 81 11.10 8.73 -14.71
C ASP A 81 9.88 7.79 -14.69
N LEU A 82 8.75 8.30 -14.19
CA LEU A 82 7.47 7.59 -14.18
C LEU A 82 6.68 7.74 -15.50
N SER A 83 7.25 8.37 -16.53
CA SER A 83 6.54 8.63 -17.80
C SER A 83 6.24 7.36 -18.60
N THR A 84 6.93 6.27 -18.29
CA THR A 84 6.74 4.95 -18.90
C THR A 84 5.61 4.13 -18.27
N MET A 85 5.07 4.59 -17.13
CA MET A 85 3.97 3.91 -16.45
C MET A 85 2.71 3.92 -17.33
N ASN A 86 2.03 2.77 -17.40
CA ASN A 86 0.77 2.68 -18.12
C ASN A 86 -0.31 3.52 -17.43
N ASN A 87 -1.28 4.03 -18.18
CA ASN A 87 -2.45 4.72 -17.64
C ASN A 87 -2.17 5.91 -16.68
N VAL A 88 -1.02 6.59 -16.84
CA VAL A 88 -0.61 7.76 -16.03
C VAL A 88 -1.72 8.81 -15.86
N HIS A 89 -2.55 9.04 -16.88
CA HIS A 89 -3.65 10.01 -16.79
C HIS A 89 -4.70 9.64 -15.73
N ALA A 90 -4.97 8.35 -15.53
CA ALA A 90 -5.88 7.87 -14.50
C ALA A 90 -5.23 7.94 -13.11
N ILE A 91 -3.95 7.58 -12.99
CA ILE A 91 -3.19 7.74 -11.74
C ILE A 91 -3.11 9.21 -11.32
N LYS A 92 -2.85 10.13 -12.26
CA LYS A 92 -2.84 11.56 -11.98
C LYS A 92 -4.18 12.07 -11.49
N ALA A 93 -5.28 11.63 -12.07
CA ALA A 93 -6.62 12.01 -11.61
C ALA A 93 -6.93 11.44 -10.21
N TYR A 94 -6.53 10.19 -9.95
CA TYR A 94 -6.69 9.53 -8.65
C TYR A 94 -5.91 10.28 -7.55
N LEU A 95 -4.66 10.66 -7.81
CA LEU A 95 -3.78 11.34 -6.86
C LEU A 95 -3.94 12.88 -6.87
N ASP A 96 -4.89 13.43 -7.63
CA ASP A 96 -5.06 14.88 -7.73
C ASP A 96 -5.54 15.44 -6.37
N PRO A 97 -4.79 16.34 -5.72
CA PRO A 97 -5.23 16.99 -4.47
C PRO A 97 -6.50 17.84 -4.64
N LYS A 98 -6.96 18.06 -5.87
CA LYS A 98 -8.21 18.76 -6.21
C LYS A 98 -9.31 17.83 -6.70
N SER A 99 -9.11 16.52 -6.67
CA SER A 99 -10.17 15.55 -6.95
C SER A 99 -11.36 15.79 -6.03
N LYS A 100 -12.58 15.58 -6.52
CA LYS A 100 -13.78 15.64 -5.67
C LYS A 100 -13.84 14.50 -4.67
N HIS A 101 -13.14 13.40 -4.96
CA HIS A 101 -13.05 12.18 -4.13
C HIS A 101 -11.72 12.07 -3.40
N GLU A 102 -10.97 13.17 -3.31
CA GLU A 102 -9.59 13.17 -2.82
C GLU A 102 -9.45 12.50 -1.44
N ALA A 103 -10.33 12.80 -0.48
CA ALA A 103 -10.26 12.18 0.85
C ALA A 103 -10.44 10.66 0.79
N PHE A 104 -11.39 10.20 -0.02
CA PHE A 104 -11.66 8.78 -0.25
C PHE A 104 -10.51 8.09 -0.98
N ASN A 105 -9.91 8.76 -1.98
CA ASN A 105 -8.73 8.24 -2.67
C ASN A 105 -7.53 8.10 -1.71
N MET A 106 -7.35 9.03 -0.76
CA MET A 106 -6.25 8.94 0.21
C MET A 106 -6.47 7.84 1.25
N GLU A 107 -7.71 7.59 1.67
CA GLU A 107 -8.05 6.43 2.51
C GLU A 107 -7.72 5.12 1.78
N GLU A 108 -8.11 5.01 0.51
CA GLU A 108 -7.78 3.83 -0.30
C GLU A 108 -6.28 3.68 -0.55
N PHE A 109 -5.57 4.80 -0.76
CA PHE A 109 -4.13 4.77 -0.97
C PHE A 109 -3.39 4.41 0.32
N ALA A 110 -3.86 4.88 1.48
CA ALA A 110 -3.35 4.45 2.78
C ALA A 110 -3.52 2.94 2.98
N PHE A 111 -4.70 2.41 2.63
CA PHE A 111 -4.95 0.97 2.64
C PHE A 111 -4.02 0.21 1.67
N ALA A 112 -3.83 0.70 0.46
CA ALA A 112 -2.89 0.11 -0.51
C ALA A 112 -1.46 0.05 0.05
N LEU A 113 -0.97 1.15 0.63
CA LEU A 113 0.34 1.20 1.28
C LEU A 113 0.45 0.21 2.44
N LYS A 114 -0.64 0.01 3.21
CA LYS A 114 -0.69 -0.95 4.31
C LYS A 114 -0.51 -2.38 3.81
N VAL A 115 -1.19 -2.74 2.72
CA VAL A 115 -1.07 -4.06 2.09
C VAL A 115 0.36 -4.30 1.61
N GLU A 116 0.95 -3.35 0.89
CA GLU A 116 2.31 -3.53 0.36
C GLU A 116 3.39 -3.54 1.45
N LEU A 117 3.13 -2.88 2.58
CA LEU A 117 3.98 -2.93 3.75
C LEU A 117 4.03 -4.31 4.41
N GLU A 118 3.07 -5.20 4.15
CA GLU A 118 3.08 -6.55 4.72
C GLU A 118 4.28 -7.37 4.27
N HIS A 119 4.84 -7.08 3.09
CA HIS A 119 6.11 -7.64 2.63
C HIS A 119 7.28 -7.32 3.59
N GLY A 120 7.18 -6.26 4.37
CA GLY A 120 8.14 -5.86 5.39
C GLY A 120 8.02 -6.60 6.73
N LYS A 121 6.91 -7.30 6.99
CA LYS A 121 6.68 -8.07 8.24
C LYS A 121 7.72 -9.17 8.43
N ILE A 122 8.10 -9.83 7.33
CA ILE A 122 9.14 -10.85 7.31
C ILE A 122 10.41 -10.23 6.73
N LYS A 123 11.41 -10.03 7.60
CA LYS A 123 12.64 -9.32 7.24
C LYS A 123 13.35 -9.87 6.00
N ASP A 124 13.36 -11.19 5.83
CA ASP A 124 14.09 -11.87 4.75
C ASP A 124 13.48 -11.63 3.36
N VAL A 125 12.23 -11.15 3.29
CA VAL A 125 11.50 -10.85 2.04
C VAL A 125 11.11 -9.37 1.94
N ASN A 126 11.69 -8.51 2.79
CA ASN A 126 11.45 -7.07 2.75
C ASN A 126 12.19 -6.40 1.58
N VAL A 127 11.56 -6.41 0.41
CA VAL A 127 12.14 -5.90 -0.83
C VAL A 127 12.22 -4.38 -0.93
N THR A 128 11.40 -3.64 -0.16
CA THR A 128 11.40 -2.16 -0.17
C THR A 128 12.17 -1.55 0.99
N ASN A 129 12.60 -2.37 1.96
CA ASN A 129 13.12 -1.93 3.25
C ASN A 129 12.16 -0.93 3.95
N ASN A 130 10.85 -1.12 3.76
CA ASN A 130 9.77 -0.22 4.19
C ASN A 130 9.85 1.21 3.64
N HIS A 131 10.57 1.46 2.54
CA HIS A 131 10.70 2.79 1.99
C HIS A 131 9.33 3.31 1.47
N PRO A 132 8.77 4.42 1.99
CA PRO A 132 7.40 4.84 1.67
C PRO A 132 7.15 5.03 0.17
N PHE A 133 8.09 5.67 -0.54
CA PHE A 133 8.01 5.84 -1.98
C PHE A 133 8.09 4.51 -2.77
N LEU A 134 8.98 3.58 -2.41
CA LEU A 134 9.08 2.29 -3.10
C LEU A 134 7.85 1.42 -2.85
N THR A 135 7.34 1.43 -1.62
CA THR A 135 6.06 0.80 -1.28
C THR A 135 4.93 1.37 -2.14
N ALA A 136 4.88 2.70 -2.30
CA ALA A 136 3.92 3.34 -3.19
C ALA A 136 4.09 2.92 -4.66
N MET A 137 5.32 2.71 -5.15
CA MET A 137 5.53 2.27 -6.52
C MET A 137 4.96 0.87 -6.79
N ILE A 138 5.05 -0.05 -5.82
CA ILE A 138 4.39 -1.37 -5.93
C ILE A 138 2.88 -1.18 -5.99
N ALA A 139 2.32 -0.33 -5.12
CA ALA A 139 0.89 -0.08 -5.13
C ALA A 139 0.40 0.55 -6.44
N LEU A 140 1.17 1.49 -6.98
CA LEU A 140 0.86 2.13 -8.25
C LEU A 140 0.95 1.15 -9.42
N ALA A 141 1.86 0.17 -9.39
CA ALA A 141 1.92 -0.85 -10.44
C ALA A 141 0.56 -1.56 -10.58
N HIS A 142 0.00 -2.07 -9.47
CA HIS A 142 -1.32 -2.68 -9.46
C HIS A 142 -2.44 -1.72 -9.87
N MET A 143 -2.37 -0.48 -9.40
CA MET A 143 -3.37 0.54 -9.74
C MET A 143 -3.35 0.95 -11.22
N THR A 144 -2.22 0.76 -11.92
CA THR A 144 -2.13 1.02 -13.35
C THR A 144 -2.86 -0.03 -14.18
N GLU A 145 -2.96 -1.26 -13.67
CA GLU A 145 -3.78 -2.33 -14.24
C GLU A 145 -5.27 -2.12 -13.89
N SER A 146 -5.55 -1.76 -12.64
CA SER A 146 -6.90 -1.51 -12.15
C SER A 146 -6.93 -0.61 -10.92
N LEU A 147 -7.59 0.54 -11.01
CA LEU A 147 -7.87 1.41 -9.86
C LEU A 147 -8.86 0.82 -8.84
N THR A 148 -9.37 -0.37 -9.10
CA THR A 148 -10.22 -1.13 -8.15
C THR A 148 -9.46 -2.29 -7.50
N TYR A 149 -8.17 -2.45 -7.79
CA TYR A 149 -7.36 -3.60 -7.38
C TYR A 149 -7.49 -3.90 -5.89
N TYR A 150 -7.17 -2.93 -5.03
CA TYR A 150 -7.17 -3.15 -3.57
C TYR A 150 -8.55 -3.42 -2.98
N LYS A 151 -9.62 -2.82 -3.53
CA LYS A 151 -10.99 -3.15 -3.11
C LYS A 151 -11.39 -4.56 -3.54
N ARG A 152 -10.92 -5.02 -4.70
CA ARG A 152 -11.13 -6.40 -5.17
C ARG A 152 -10.29 -7.40 -4.38
N LEU A 153 -9.05 -7.04 -4.03
CA LEU A 153 -8.17 -7.83 -3.17
C LEU A 153 -8.85 -8.11 -1.83
N LYS A 154 -9.37 -7.07 -1.17
CA LYS A 154 -10.09 -7.23 0.11
C LYS A 154 -11.30 -8.18 0.02
N VAL A 155 -12.03 -8.16 -1.11
CA VAL A 155 -13.11 -9.12 -1.35
C VAL A 155 -12.56 -10.55 -1.50
N MET A 156 -11.51 -10.72 -2.30
CA MET A 156 -10.88 -12.01 -2.53
C MET A 156 -10.32 -12.63 -1.24
N GLU A 157 -9.68 -11.83 -0.40
CA GLU A 157 -9.12 -12.25 0.89
C GLU A 157 -10.23 -12.76 1.83
N ALA A 158 -11.31 -11.99 2.00
CA ALA A 158 -12.43 -12.40 2.84
C ALA A 158 -13.13 -13.67 2.31
N GLU A 159 -13.27 -13.81 0.98
CA GLU A 159 -13.79 -15.05 0.38
C GLU A 159 -12.87 -16.25 0.64
N GLY A 160 -11.55 -16.04 0.58
CA GLY A 160 -10.54 -17.05 0.92
C GLY A 160 -10.57 -17.49 2.38
N GLU A 161 -10.73 -16.53 3.31
CA GLU A 161 -10.87 -16.81 4.74
C GLU A 161 -12.12 -17.63 5.06
N ILE A 162 -13.27 -17.24 4.50
CA ILE A 162 -14.52 -17.99 4.63
C ILE A 162 -14.32 -19.43 4.14
N TYR A 163 -13.69 -19.61 2.98
CA TYR A 163 -13.41 -20.94 2.44
C TYR A 163 -12.59 -21.81 3.40
N GLU A 164 -11.50 -21.27 3.96
CA GLU A 164 -10.66 -22.00 4.91
C GLU A 164 -11.37 -22.30 6.24
N ILE A 165 -12.23 -21.39 6.72
CA ILE A 165 -13.06 -21.63 7.92
C ILE A 165 -14.06 -22.76 7.68
N LEU A 166 -14.73 -22.77 6.51
CA LEU A 166 -15.66 -23.84 6.14
C LEU A 166 -14.95 -25.21 6.05
N ARG A 167 -13.73 -25.25 5.48
CA ARG A 167 -12.90 -26.46 5.47
C ARG A 167 -12.57 -26.93 6.88
N LYS A 168 -12.23 -26.02 7.80
CA LYS A 168 -11.98 -26.36 9.22
C LYS A 168 -13.23 -26.92 9.90
N LEU A 169 -14.41 -26.35 9.64
CA LEU A 169 -15.69 -26.84 10.20
C LEU A 169 -16.05 -28.25 9.72
N GLU A 170 -15.76 -28.57 8.46
CA GLU A 170 -15.99 -29.90 7.89
C GLU A 170 -15.05 -30.96 8.48
N HIS A 171 -13.78 -30.61 8.69
CA HIS A 171 -12.73 -31.58 9.05
C HIS A 171 -12.42 -31.62 10.56
N SER A 172 -12.82 -30.61 11.34
CA SER A 172 -12.55 -30.56 12.78
C SER A 172 -13.68 -31.19 13.62
N THR A 173 -13.31 -31.98 14.61
CA THR A 173 -14.23 -32.51 15.63
C THR A 173 -14.26 -31.66 16.91
N THR A 174 -13.38 -30.67 17.02
CA THR A 174 -13.24 -29.76 18.17
C THR A 174 -13.25 -28.29 17.72
N GLU A 175 -13.52 -27.37 18.64
CA GLU A 175 -13.54 -25.90 18.39
C GLU A 175 -14.56 -25.43 17.33
N LYS A 176 -15.66 -26.17 17.10
CA LYS A 176 -16.66 -25.79 16.08
C LYS A 176 -17.32 -24.45 16.38
N GLU A 177 -17.62 -24.20 17.66
CA GLU A 177 -18.22 -22.95 18.11
C GLU A 177 -17.35 -21.74 17.74
N LYS A 178 -16.04 -21.83 18.00
CA LYS A 178 -15.05 -20.81 17.62
C LYS A 178 -15.04 -20.58 16.11
N TRP A 179 -15.02 -21.64 15.30
CA TRP A 179 -15.00 -21.48 13.85
C TRP A 179 -16.31 -20.91 13.30
N HIS A 180 -17.45 -21.15 13.95
CA HIS A 180 -18.70 -20.46 13.63
C HIS A 180 -18.65 -18.97 13.98
N GLU A 181 -18.04 -18.59 15.11
CA GLU A 181 -17.83 -17.17 15.46
C GLU A 181 -16.92 -16.46 14.44
N GLU A 182 -15.80 -17.08 14.06
CA GLU A 182 -14.91 -16.55 13.02
C GLU A 182 -15.60 -16.47 11.65
N LEU A 183 -16.44 -17.45 11.30
CA LEU A 183 -17.22 -17.40 10.06
C LEU A 183 -18.14 -16.18 10.00
N ILE A 184 -18.84 -15.88 11.11
CA ILE A 184 -19.72 -14.71 11.19
C ILE A 184 -18.93 -13.41 10.97
N LYS A 185 -17.72 -13.31 11.54
CA LYS A 185 -16.83 -12.15 11.34
C LYS A 185 -16.41 -12.04 9.87
N ALA A 186 -15.90 -13.13 9.29
CA ALA A 186 -15.44 -13.15 7.90
C ALA A 186 -16.58 -12.84 6.91
N GLU A 187 -17.80 -13.32 7.16
CA GLU A 187 -18.99 -12.96 6.36
C GLU A 187 -19.35 -11.47 6.45
N GLN A 188 -19.22 -10.88 7.64
CA GLN A 188 -19.41 -9.44 7.85
C GLN A 188 -18.32 -8.62 7.14
N GLU A 189 -17.06 -9.05 7.23
CA GLU A 189 -15.94 -8.43 6.51
C GLU A 189 -16.11 -8.51 4.99
N LEU A 190 -16.57 -9.65 4.46
CA LEU A 190 -16.90 -9.80 3.04
C LEU A 190 -18.00 -8.83 2.61
N LYS A 191 -19.04 -8.66 3.44
CA LYS A 191 -20.13 -7.71 3.17
C LYS A 191 -19.61 -6.28 3.12
N GLU A 192 -18.76 -5.90 4.06
CA GLU A 192 -18.13 -4.58 4.10
C GLU A 192 -17.18 -4.37 2.91
N ALA A 193 -16.38 -5.37 2.55
CA ALA A 193 -15.50 -5.33 1.39
C ALA A 193 -16.28 -5.13 0.08
N LYS A 194 -17.39 -5.86 -0.09
CA LYS A 194 -18.28 -5.72 -1.26
C LYS A 194 -18.95 -4.34 -1.31
N ALA A 195 -19.37 -3.80 -0.16
CA ALA A 195 -19.91 -2.45 -0.08
C ALA A 195 -18.84 -1.39 -0.45
N GLY A 196 -17.62 -1.54 0.07
CA GLY A 196 -16.50 -0.65 -0.26
C GLY A 196 -16.09 -0.72 -1.74
N LEU A 197 -16.15 -1.89 -2.36
CA LEU A 197 -15.94 -2.03 -3.81
C LEU A 197 -17.05 -1.34 -4.62
N ALA A 198 -18.31 -1.48 -4.20
CA ALA A 198 -19.43 -0.79 -4.85
C ALA A 198 -19.28 0.74 -4.75
N GLU A 199 -18.95 1.26 -3.57
CA GLU A 199 -18.68 2.68 -3.37
C GLU A 199 -17.51 3.16 -4.26
N ARG A 200 -16.43 2.37 -4.36
CA ARG A 200 -15.33 2.71 -5.25
C ARG A 200 -15.79 2.83 -6.69
N LEU A 201 -16.59 1.89 -7.18
CA LEU A 201 -17.11 1.90 -8.55
C LEU A 201 -17.99 3.12 -8.83
N GLU A 202 -18.74 3.61 -7.83
CA GLU A 202 -19.52 4.85 -7.93
C GLU A 202 -18.63 6.11 -7.92
N LYS A 203 -17.51 6.10 -7.18
CA LYS A 203 -16.55 7.20 -7.05
C LYS A 203 -15.41 7.16 -8.08
N MET A 204 -15.72 6.80 -9.33
CA MET A 204 -14.79 6.82 -10.46
C MET A 204 -15.08 7.95 -11.46
N ASP A 205 -16.07 8.79 -11.20
CA ASP A 205 -16.65 9.70 -12.19
C ASP A 205 -15.79 10.94 -12.52
N ASP A 206 -14.74 11.25 -11.75
CA ASP A 206 -13.68 12.22 -12.12
C ASP A 206 -12.39 11.56 -12.64
N ILE A 207 -12.37 10.23 -12.74
CA ILE A 207 -11.19 9.49 -13.19
C ILE A 207 -11.39 9.04 -14.63
N PRO A 208 -10.47 9.41 -15.54
CA PRO A 208 -10.57 8.98 -16.93
C PRO A 208 -10.37 7.47 -17.05
N VAL A 209 -11.06 6.85 -18.01
CA VAL A 209 -10.93 5.43 -18.30
C VAL A 209 -9.48 5.04 -18.61
N LEU A 210 -9.10 3.83 -18.22
CA LEU A 210 -7.80 3.26 -18.57
C LEU A 210 -7.70 3.13 -20.09
N LYS A 211 -6.54 3.50 -20.66
CA LYS A 211 -6.24 3.37 -22.09
C LYS A 211 -5.79 1.95 -22.43
N ILE A 212 -5.07 1.32 -21.51
CA ILE A 212 -4.59 -0.06 -21.60
C ILE A 212 -5.34 -0.86 -20.54
N ILE A 213 -5.87 -2.02 -20.90
CA ILE A 213 -6.62 -2.91 -20.00
C ILE A 213 -5.78 -4.17 -19.81
N GLY A 214 -5.46 -4.49 -18.56
CA GLY A 214 -4.63 -5.63 -18.21
C GLY A 214 -3.15 -5.44 -18.53
N ASP A 215 -2.40 -6.54 -18.39
CA ASP A 215 -0.98 -6.67 -18.74
C ASP A 215 -0.76 -6.97 -20.23
#